data_AF-A0A7K0YBX5-F1
#
_entry.id   AF-A0A7K0YBX5-F1
#
_cell.length_a   1.000
_cell.length_b   1.000
_cell.length_c   1.000
_cell.angle_alpha   90.00
_cell.angle_beta   90.00
_cell.angle_gamma   90.00
#
_symmetry.space_group_name_H-M   'P 1'
#
loop_
_entity.id
_entity.type
_entity.pdbx_description
1 polymer ?
#
loop_
_entity_poly.entity_id
_entity_poly.type
_entity_poly.pdbx_seq_one_letter_code
_entity_poly.pdbx_strand_id
1 'polypeptide(L)'
;MGELFDQYPIAAKPKLGDKKAAFDEMFAAPGKVRPSYVKIHEALAAMTQSELIGRTEALASSYLAQGVTFDFAGEERPFPLDAVPRVIERGEWNVLDAGVKQRVKVLEAFLADVYGPQNAIRDGVIPAALVATSEHFHRAAHGIDPANGVRIQVSGIDLIRDEVGTWRVLEDNVRVPSGVSYVISNRRVMAQTLPELFQQMRIQPVGEYPNKLLAALRAAAPGGVEDPTVVVLTPGVYNSAYFEHTLLARLMGIELVEGRDLFCSNGKVYMRTTAGARRVDVIYRRVDDEFLDPLAFRADSVLGPPGLLNAARQGNVTLANAVGNGVADDKLVYTYMPDLTRYYLGEDPIIENVRTWRLEEEGSLEEVLDRLDELVVKPVDGSGGKGLVVGPAASKKELEDLRKRLIKDPRGWIAQPVVQFSTIPTLVEGGLRPRHADLRPFAVNSGNDIWVLPGGLTRVALPEGELVVNSSQGGGSKDTWIVGSERSTVRQFMPTNSTVSSIVAGQTAADSGFGSQQHDNSGAGFKIQQQQQQQTAGAALPPLAQGGSN
;
A
#
# COMPACT_ATOMS: atom_id res chain seq x y z
N MET A 1 -0.25 -12.18 -36.73
CA MET A 1 0.31 -12.55 -35.41
C MET A 1 1.16 -11.38 -34.96
N GLY A 2 1.04 -10.97 -33.70
CA GLY A 2 1.63 -9.71 -33.22
C GLY A 2 3.15 -9.82 -33.07
N GLU A 3 3.89 -8.88 -33.66
CA GLU A 3 5.35 -8.69 -33.50
C GLU A 3 5.72 -8.02 -32.16
N LEU A 4 4.83 -8.13 -31.15
CA LEU A 4 4.83 -7.31 -29.94
C LEU A 4 6.11 -7.47 -29.09
N PHE A 5 6.72 -8.66 -29.16
CA PHE A 5 7.93 -9.01 -28.42
C PHE A 5 9.17 -9.17 -29.32
N ASP A 6 9.05 -9.00 -30.64
CA ASP A 6 10.15 -9.28 -31.58
C ASP A 6 11.35 -8.34 -31.38
N GLN A 7 11.09 -7.14 -30.87
CA GLN A 7 12.10 -6.14 -30.51
C GLN A 7 12.32 -6.02 -29.00
N TYR A 8 11.77 -6.93 -28.18
CA TYR A 8 11.92 -6.84 -26.72
C TYR A 8 13.36 -7.21 -26.33
N PRO A 9 14.16 -6.27 -25.79
CA PRO A 9 15.55 -6.53 -25.47
C PRO A 9 15.62 -7.39 -24.21
N ILE A 10 16.00 -8.66 -24.35
CA ILE A 10 16.30 -9.53 -23.22
C ILE A 10 17.82 -9.56 -23.07
N ALA A 11 18.32 -9.04 -21.96
CA ALA A 11 19.74 -9.09 -21.68
C ALA A 11 20.23 -10.55 -21.68
N ALA A 12 21.28 -10.84 -22.45
CA ALA A 12 21.93 -12.14 -22.43
C ALA A 12 22.52 -12.41 -21.04
N LYS A 13 22.72 -13.68 -20.66
CA LYS A 13 23.42 -14.03 -19.41
C LYS A 13 24.72 -13.22 -19.34
N PRO A 14 24.98 -12.46 -18.26
CA PRO A 14 26.15 -11.60 -18.19
C PRO A 14 27.42 -12.44 -18.32
N LYS A 15 28.37 -12.00 -19.15
CA LYS A 15 29.73 -12.56 -19.13
C LYS A 15 30.42 -12.05 -17.86
N LEU A 16 31.41 -12.80 -17.38
CA LEU A 16 32.19 -12.40 -16.21
C LEU A 16 32.87 -11.05 -16.50
N GLY A 17 32.41 -9.97 -15.85
CA GLY A 17 32.89 -8.60 -16.06
C GLY A 17 31.89 -7.61 -16.67
N ASP A 18 30.74 -8.07 -17.19
CA ASP A 18 29.66 -7.17 -17.63
C ASP A 18 28.84 -6.65 -16.43
N LYS A 19 28.27 -5.44 -16.56
CA LYS A 19 27.22 -4.95 -15.64
C LYS A 19 26.16 -6.05 -15.56
N LYS A 20 25.88 -6.55 -14.34
CA LYS A 20 24.91 -7.64 -14.15
C LYS A 20 23.58 -7.23 -14.77
N ALA A 21 23.10 -8.04 -15.72
CA ALA A 21 21.80 -7.85 -16.33
C ALA A 21 20.70 -7.93 -15.26
N ALA A 22 19.70 -7.05 -15.34
CA ALA A 22 18.54 -7.10 -14.47
C ALA A 22 17.76 -8.41 -14.69
N PHE A 23 17.16 -8.92 -13.61
CA PHE A 23 16.25 -10.06 -13.68
C PHE A 23 14.97 -9.64 -14.41
N ASP A 24 14.62 -10.27 -15.53
CA ASP A 24 13.32 -10.04 -16.18
C ASP A 24 12.23 -10.98 -15.62
N GLU A 25 11.11 -10.38 -15.24
CA GLU A 25 9.96 -11.05 -14.63
C GLU A 25 9.21 -11.96 -15.62
N MET A 26 9.18 -11.62 -16.91
CA MET A 26 8.48 -12.42 -17.93
C MET A 26 9.40 -13.44 -18.60
N PHE A 27 10.66 -13.07 -18.86
CA PHE A 27 11.60 -13.89 -19.65
C PHE A 27 12.78 -14.38 -18.82
N ALA A 28 13.09 -15.68 -18.90
CA ALA A 28 14.28 -16.27 -18.28
C ALA A 28 15.53 -16.16 -19.16
N ALA A 29 15.33 -16.07 -20.48
CA ALA A 29 16.33 -15.90 -21.53
C ALA A 29 15.62 -15.49 -22.83
N PRO A 30 16.33 -15.02 -23.88
CA PRO A 30 15.73 -14.75 -25.18
C PRO A 30 14.83 -15.91 -25.67
N GLY A 31 13.55 -15.61 -25.94
CA GLY A 31 12.55 -16.59 -26.38
C GLY A 31 12.07 -17.60 -25.31
N LYS A 32 12.52 -17.50 -24.05
CA LYS A 32 12.15 -18.42 -22.97
C LYS A 32 11.31 -17.70 -21.91
N VAL A 33 9.99 -17.77 -22.07
CA VAL A 33 9.01 -17.23 -21.10
C VAL A 33 9.03 -18.05 -19.81
N ARG A 34 8.89 -17.38 -18.65
CA ARG A 34 8.78 -18.04 -17.35
C ARG A 34 7.40 -18.69 -17.16
N PRO A 35 7.30 -19.82 -16.45
CA PRO A 35 6.03 -20.55 -16.28
C PRO A 35 4.85 -19.68 -15.81
N SER A 36 5.08 -18.79 -14.83
CA SER A 36 4.08 -17.86 -14.29
C SER A 36 3.49 -16.89 -15.32
N TYR A 37 4.24 -16.60 -16.39
CA TYR A 37 3.89 -15.61 -17.40
C TYR A 37 3.39 -16.20 -18.72
N VAL A 38 3.42 -17.53 -18.91
CA VAL A 38 3.06 -18.18 -20.20
C VAL A 38 1.71 -17.71 -20.73
N LYS A 39 0.66 -17.77 -19.90
CA LYS A 39 -0.70 -17.37 -20.31
C LYS A 39 -0.82 -15.88 -20.66
N ILE A 40 -0.10 -15.03 -19.92
CA ILE A 40 -0.08 -13.59 -20.19
C ILE A 40 0.65 -13.32 -21.50
N HIS A 41 1.80 -13.96 -21.70
CA HIS A 41 2.55 -13.86 -22.94
C HIS A 41 1.71 -14.34 -24.14
N GLU A 42 1.03 -15.48 -24.05
CA GLU A 42 0.13 -15.99 -25.10
C GLU A 42 -0.99 -15.00 -25.43
N ALA A 43 -1.64 -14.43 -24.42
CA ALA A 43 -2.68 -13.43 -24.62
C ALA A 43 -2.14 -12.14 -25.26
N LEU A 44 -0.99 -11.64 -24.80
CA LEU A 44 -0.38 -10.42 -25.32
C LEU A 44 0.19 -10.61 -26.74
N ALA A 45 0.82 -11.75 -27.04
CA ALA A 45 1.39 -12.06 -28.34
C ALA A 45 0.31 -12.27 -29.43
N ALA A 46 -0.92 -12.59 -29.02
CA ALA A 46 -2.07 -12.62 -29.92
C ALA A 46 -2.55 -11.23 -30.33
N MET A 47 -2.17 -10.17 -29.61
CA MET A 47 -2.58 -8.78 -29.86
C MET A 47 -1.58 -8.04 -30.75
N THR A 48 -2.09 -7.08 -31.52
CA THR A 48 -1.29 -6.07 -32.21
C THR A 48 -0.91 -4.93 -31.25
N GLN A 49 0.15 -4.18 -31.58
CA GLN A 49 0.55 -3.00 -30.78
C GLN A 49 -0.59 -1.96 -30.69
N SER A 50 -1.34 -1.75 -31.77
CA SER A 50 -2.49 -0.84 -31.77
C SER A 50 -3.62 -1.30 -30.86
N GLU A 51 -3.90 -2.60 -30.78
CA GLU A 51 -4.90 -3.15 -29.84
C GLU A 51 -4.45 -2.95 -28.39
N LEU A 52 -3.17 -3.16 -28.08
CA LEU A 52 -2.64 -2.96 -26.72
C LEU A 52 -2.65 -1.49 -26.30
N ILE A 53 -2.31 -0.58 -27.21
CA ILE A 53 -2.42 0.87 -27.00
C ILE A 53 -3.89 1.25 -26.75
N GLY A 54 -4.82 0.79 -27.61
CA GLY A 54 -6.24 1.07 -27.44
C GLY A 54 -6.81 0.54 -26.12
N ARG A 55 -6.37 -0.64 -25.65
CA ARG A 55 -6.71 -1.14 -24.30
C ARG A 55 -6.13 -0.25 -23.21
N THR A 56 -4.91 0.24 -23.36
CA THR A 56 -4.26 1.14 -22.40
C THR A 56 -4.96 2.51 -22.31
N GLU A 57 -5.40 3.06 -23.44
CA GLU A 57 -6.22 4.28 -23.48
C GLU A 57 -7.60 4.08 -22.81
N ALA A 58 -8.20 2.91 -23.01
CA ALA A 58 -9.43 2.54 -22.31
C ALA A 58 -9.22 2.38 -20.78
N LEU A 59 -8.09 1.81 -20.34
CA LEU A 59 -7.69 1.78 -18.92
C LEU A 59 -7.61 3.20 -18.36
N ALA A 60 -6.85 4.09 -19.02
CA ALA A 60 -6.66 5.47 -18.58
C ALA A 60 -7.98 6.26 -18.51
N SER A 61 -8.86 6.07 -19.49
CA SER A 61 -10.19 6.68 -19.50
C SER A 61 -11.08 6.16 -18.35
N SER A 62 -11.01 4.86 -18.04
CA SER A 62 -11.71 4.26 -16.90
C SER A 62 -11.19 4.81 -15.56
N TYR A 63 -9.89 5.07 -15.45
CA TYR A 63 -9.27 5.70 -14.26
C TYR A 63 -9.83 7.08 -13.99
N LEU A 64 -9.83 7.94 -15.01
CA LEU A 64 -10.42 9.28 -14.96
C LEU A 64 -11.90 9.22 -14.58
N ALA A 65 -12.69 8.33 -15.21
CA ALA A 65 -14.10 8.18 -14.90
C ALA A 65 -14.38 7.71 -13.46
N GLN A 66 -13.44 6.97 -12.85
CA GLN A 66 -13.52 6.53 -11.46
C GLN A 66 -12.93 7.54 -10.47
N GLY A 67 -12.40 8.68 -10.95
CA GLY A 67 -11.74 9.69 -10.15
C GLY A 67 -10.38 9.26 -9.61
N VAL A 68 -9.75 8.24 -10.20
CA VAL A 68 -8.42 7.76 -9.80
C VAL A 68 -7.36 8.71 -10.38
N THR A 69 -7.10 9.79 -9.67
CA THR A 69 -6.10 10.80 -10.04
C THR A 69 -4.92 10.81 -9.07
N PHE A 70 -3.83 11.47 -9.48
CA PHE A 70 -2.72 11.83 -8.63
C PHE A 70 -2.31 13.27 -8.95
N ASP A 71 -1.75 13.96 -7.96
CA ASP A 71 -1.18 15.29 -8.17
C ASP A 71 0.22 15.16 -8.81
N PHE A 72 0.37 15.72 -10.01
CA PHE A 72 1.65 15.92 -10.67
C PHE A 72 1.88 17.42 -10.91
N ALA A 73 2.80 18.00 -10.16
CA ALA A 73 3.17 19.42 -10.27
C ALA A 73 1.99 20.41 -10.12
N GLY A 74 0.99 20.07 -9.31
CA GLY A 74 -0.21 20.89 -9.07
C GLY A 74 -1.38 20.59 -10.02
N GLU A 75 -1.21 19.67 -10.97
CA GLU A 75 -2.27 19.19 -11.86
C GLU A 75 -2.70 17.77 -11.50
N GLU A 76 -4.01 17.54 -11.37
CA GLU A 76 -4.56 16.19 -11.26
C GLU A 76 -4.46 15.45 -12.60
N ARG A 77 -3.73 14.34 -12.63
CA ARG A 77 -3.57 13.47 -13.80
C ARG A 77 -4.02 12.04 -13.48
N PRO A 78 -4.47 11.25 -14.48
CA PRO A 78 -4.71 9.83 -14.27
C PRO A 78 -3.40 9.13 -13.95
N PHE A 79 -3.38 8.35 -12.86
CA PHE A 79 -2.19 7.59 -12.50
C PHE A 79 -1.88 6.56 -13.60
N PRO A 80 -0.69 6.61 -14.26
CA PRO A 80 -0.42 5.74 -15.40
C PRO A 80 -0.48 4.26 -14.98
N LEU A 81 -1.43 3.51 -15.54
CA LEU A 81 -1.57 2.07 -15.34
C LEU A 81 -1.10 1.35 -16.60
N ASP A 82 -0.10 0.49 -16.45
CA ASP A 82 0.35 -0.37 -17.53
C ASP A 82 -0.46 -1.67 -17.59
N ALA A 83 -0.81 -2.10 -18.81
CA ALA A 83 -1.65 -3.26 -19.07
C ALA A 83 -0.95 -4.63 -18.82
N VAL A 84 0.37 -4.66 -18.62
CA VAL A 84 1.11 -5.89 -18.31
C VAL A 84 1.29 -6.01 -16.79
N PRO A 85 0.62 -6.97 -16.12
CA PRO A 85 0.68 -7.09 -14.67
C PRO A 85 2.02 -7.67 -14.20
N ARG A 86 2.34 -7.43 -12.91
CA ARG A 86 3.35 -8.19 -12.18
C ARG A 86 2.74 -9.51 -11.72
N VAL A 87 3.39 -10.65 -11.92
CA VAL A 87 2.91 -11.96 -11.45
C VAL A 87 3.88 -12.54 -10.44
N ILE A 88 3.33 -12.97 -9.30
CA ILE A 88 4.08 -13.65 -8.23
C ILE A 88 3.38 -14.97 -7.94
N GLU A 89 4.14 -16.07 -7.96
CA GLU A 89 3.60 -17.39 -7.67
C GLU A 89 3.27 -17.53 -6.19
N ARG A 90 2.24 -18.32 -5.86
CA ARG A 90 1.79 -18.47 -4.47
C ARG A 90 2.87 -19.00 -3.53
N GLY A 91 3.72 -19.92 -3.99
CA GLY A 91 4.81 -20.45 -3.17
C GLY A 91 5.80 -19.36 -2.74
N GLU A 92 6.13 -18.47 -3.68
CA GLU A 92 6.98 -17.31 -3.43
C GLU A 92 6.27 -16.27 -2.55
N TRP A 93 5.00 -15.99 -2.82
CA TRP A 93 4.19 -15.09 -2.01
C TRP A 93 4.07 -15.55 -0.56
N ASN A 94 3.99 -16.86 -0.28
CA ASN A 94 3.93 -17.36 1.10
C ASN A 94 5.18 -16.97 1.92
N VAL A 95 6.35 -16.90 1.28
CA VAL A 95 7.59 -16.43 1.93
C VAL A 95 7.51 -14.93 2.19
N LEU A 96 7.02 -14.16 1.21
CA LEU A 96 6.81 -12.72 1.37
C LEU A 96 5.80 -12.39 2.47
N ASP A 97 4.68 -13.10 2.50
CA ASP A 97 3.64 -12.98 3.54
C ASP A 97 4.22 -13.23 4.93
N ALA A 98 4.97 -14.33 5.11
CA ALA A 98 5.60 -14.65 6.39
C ALA A 98 6.66 -13.61 6.80
N GLY A 99 7.49 -13.16 5.86
CA GLY A 99 8.54 -12.18 6.13
C GLY A 99 8.01 -10.78 6.42
N VAL A 100 6.98 -10.32 5.72
CA VAL A 100 6.29 -9.06 6.02
C VAL A 100 5.68 -9.12 7.42
N LYS A 101 5.03 -10.23 7.79
CA LYS A 101 4.48 -10.40 9.15
C LYS A 101 5.57 -10.38 10.23
N GLN A 102 6.67 -11.11 10.02
CA GLN A 102 7.80 -11.11 10.94
C GLN A 102 8.34 -9.68 11.12
N ARG A 103 8.57 -8.98 10.01
CA ARG A 103 9.11 -7.61 10.04
C ARG A 103 8.20 -6.63 10.79
N VAL A 104 6.89 -6.69 10.56
CA VAL A 104 5.92 -5.85 11.29
C VAL A 104 5.95 -6.15 12.79
N LYS A 105 6.06 -7.42 13.21
CA LYS A 105 6.20 -7.77 14.64
C LYS A 105 7.45 -7.15 15.27
N VAL A 106 8.57 -7.14 14.55
CA VAL A 106 9.83 -6.53 15.01
C VAL A 106 9.67 -5.02 15.15
N LEU A 107 9.05 -4.36 14.18
CA LEU A 107 8.80 -2.91 14.21
C LEU A 107 7.85 -2.53 15.36
N GLU A 108 6.80 -3.32 15.61
CA GLU A 108 5.90 -3.15 16.76
C GLU A 108 6.66 -3.27 18.09
N ALA A 109 7.47 -4.32 18.24
CA ALA A 109 8.28 -4.55 19.43
C ALA A 109 9.28 -3.41 19.66
N PHE A 110 9.96 -2.95 18.59
CA PHE A 110 10.87 -1.82 18.63
C PHE A 110 10.18 -0.53 19.08
N LEU A 111 9.02 -0.20 18.51
CA LEU A 111 8.29 1.01 18.89
C LEU A 111 7.78 0.95 20.33
N ALA A 112 7.26 -0.19 20.76
CA ALA A 112 6.82 -0.40 22.14
C ALA A 112 8.00 -0.26 23.13
N ASP A 113 9.18 -0.75 22.74
CA ASP A 113 10.39 -0.66 23.56
C ASP A 113 10.94 0.78 23.63
N VAL A 114 11.06 1.46 22.48
CA VAL A 114 11.58 2.83 22.37
C VAL A 114 10.74 3.84 23.16
N TYR A 115 9.41 3.70 23.14
CA TYR A 115 8.50 4.54 23.90
C TYR A 115 8.21 4.02 25.32
N GLY A 116 8.73 2.85 25.68
CA GLY A 116 8.56 2.20 26.98
C GLY A 116 9.89 1.93 27.69
N PRO A 117 10.27 0.66 27.93
CA PRO A 117 11.41 0.30 28.79
C PRO A 117 12.80 0.50 28.18
N GLN A 118 12.91 0.66 26.85
CA GLN A 118 14.17 0.92 26.13
C GLN A 118 15.25 -0.16 26.32
N ASN A 119 14.85 -1.43 26.36
CA ASN A 119 15.74 -2.57 26.59
C ASN A 119 16.76 -2.75 25.46
N ALA A 120 16.37 -2.63 24.18
CA ALA A 120 17.31 -2.76 23.05
C ALA A 120 18.40 -1.68 23.08
N ILE A 121 18.10 -0.49 23.63
CA ILE A 121 19.08 0.57 23.84
C ILE A 121 20.00 0.22 25.01
N ARG A 122 19.44 -0.23 26.14
CA ARG A 122 20.19 -0.59 27.35
C ARG A 122 21.13 -1.78 27.14
N ASP A 123 20.71 -2.74 26.32
CA ASP A 123 21.48 -3.94 25.97
C ASP A 123 22.48 -3.68 24.83
N GLY A 124 22.49 -2.46 24.26
CA GLY A 124 23.46 -2.05 23.24
C GLY A 124 23.16 -2.58 21.83
N VAL A 125 21.96 -3.09 21.57
CA VAL A 125 21.53 -3.56 20.24
C VAL A 125 21.38 -2.40 19.26
N ILE A 126 20.84 -1.28 19.74
CA ILE A 126 20.74 -0.04 18.97
C ILE A 126 21.24 1.15 19.79
N PRO A 127 22.07 2.05 19.24
CA PRO A 127 22.62 3.17 20.00
C PRO A 127 21.54 4.17 20.43
N ALA A 128 21.60 4.61 21.70
CA ALA A 128 20.69 5.64 22.23
C ALA A 128 20.70 6.93 21.40
N ALA A 129 21.90 7.33 20.94
CA ALA A 129 22.06 8.53 20.11
C ALA A 129 21.29 8.42 18.79
N LEU A 130 21.23 7.23 18.16
CA LEU A 130 20.49 7.01 16.91
C LEU A 130 19.02 7.37 17.07
N VAL A 131 18.38 6.86 18.12
CA VAL A 131 16.98 7.14 18.43
C VAL A 131 16.80 8.60 18.84
N ALA A 132 17.64 9.10 19.75
CA ALA A 132 17.46 10.42 20.37
C ALA A 132 17.68 11.61 19.41
N THR A 133 18.44 11.43 18.33
CA THR A 133 18.67 12.48 17.31
C THR A 133 17.78 12.34 16.09
N SER A 134 16.98 11.28 15.95
CA SER A 134 16.05 11.17 14.82
C SER A 134 15.02 12.29 14.91
N GLU A 135 14.83 13.04 13.82
CA GLU A 135 13.81 14.10 13.74
C GLU A 135 12.39 13.54 13.93
N HIS A 136 12.23 12.23 13.67
CA HIS A 136 10.97 11.51 13.75
C HIS A 136 10.77 10.79 15.09
N PHE A 137 11.70 10.95 16.04
CA PHE A 137 11.49 10.55 17.43
C PHE A 137 10.73 11.64 18.20
N HIS A 138 9.41 11.54 18.22
CA HIS A 138 8.57 12.50 18.91
C HIS A 138 8.40 12.15 20.39
N ARG A 139 9.04 12.91 21.28
CA ARG A 139 8.87 12.78 22.75
C ARG A 139 7.41 12.90 23.19
N ALA A 140 6.61 13.68 22.46
CA ALA A 140 5.17 13.82 22.70
C ALA A 140 4.40 12.50 22.57
N ALA A 141 4.93 11.50 21.86
CA ALA A 141 4.31 10.18 21.75
C ALA A 141 4.49 9.29 23.00
N HIS A 142 5.37 9.66 23.93
CA HIS A 142 5.58 8.90 25.16
C HIS A 142 4.31 8.86 26.03
N GLY A 143 4.01 7.67 26.56
CA GLY A 143 2.78 7.38 27.31
C GLY A 143 1.49 7.33 26.47
N ILE A 144 1.59 7.42 25.14
CA ILE A 144 0.46 7.15 24.25
C ILE A 144 0.51 5.68 23.83
N ASP A 145 -0.26 4.86 24.54
CA ASP A 145 -0.37 3.43 24.33
C ASP A 145 -1.75 3.08 23.76
N PRO A 146 -1.82 2.54 22.53
CA PRO A 146 -3.07 2.08 21.94
C PRO A 146 -3.73 0.98 22.79
N ALA A 147 -5.07 0.97 22.85
CA ALA A 147 -5.82 0.09 23.74
C ALA A 147 -5.56 -1.41 23.53
N ASN A 148 -5.29 -1.83 22.29
CA ASN A 148 -4.93 -3.20 21.94
C ASN A 148 -3.41 -3.43 21.78
N GLY A 149 -2.58 -2.46 22.18
CA GLY A 149 -1.12 -2.52 22.07
C GLY A 149 -0.55 -2.35 20.66
N VAL A 150 -1.41 -2.17 19.64
CA VAL A 150 -0.97 -2.06 18.23
C VAL A 150 -0.60 -0.63 17.90
N ARG A 151 0.66 -0.38 17.54
CA ARG A 151 1.12 0.94 17.09
C ARG A 151 1.06 1.07 15.56
N ILE A 152 1.17 -0.02 14.82
CA ILE A 152 1.23 -0.08 13.35
C ILE A 152 0.01 -0.85 12.81
N GLN A 153 -1.17 -0.22 12.81
CA GLN A 153 -2.39 -0.81 12.24
C GLN A 153 -2.25 -1.07 10.74
N VAL A 154 -1.53 -0.20 10.02
CA VAL A 154 -1.23 -0.36 8.59
C VAL A 154 0.26 -0.16 8.36
N SER A 155 0.90 -1.07 7.63
CA SER A 155 2.27 -0.90 7.16
C SER A 155 2.35 -1.09 5.65
N GLY A 156 3.27 -0.36 5.02
CA GLY A 156 3.73 -0.62 3.65
C GLY A 156 5.21 -1.00 3.70
N ILE A 157 5.55 -2.20 3.22
CA ILE A 157 6.95 -2.66 3.22
C ILE A 157 7.41 -2.68 1.77
N ASP A 158 8.38 -1.85 1.41
CA ASP A 158 8.88 -1.78 0.04
C ASP A 158 9.86 -2.91 -0.21
N LEU A 159 9.57 -3.69 -1.24
CA LEU A 159 10.32 -4.85 -1.66
C LEU A 159 10.84 -4.65 -3.08
N ILE A 160 12.07 -5.10 -3.31
CA ILE A 160 12.65 -5.23 -4.65
C ILE A 160 13.06 -6.67 -4.86
N ARG A 161 13.04 -7.11 -6.11
CA ARG A 161 13.71 -8.34 -6.53
C ARG A 161 15.02 -7.94 -7.20
N ASP A 162 16.14 -8.46 -6.71
CA ASP A 162 17.48 -8.12 -7.20
C ASP A 162 17.84 -8.85 -8.51
N GLU A 163 19.04 -8.63 -9.02
CA GLU A 163 19.48 -9.16 -10.30
C GLU A 163 19.62 -10.70 -10.34
N VAL A 164 19.68 -11.34 -9.18
CA VAL A 164 19.71 -12.81 -9.08
C VAL A 164 18.33 -13.40 -8.78
N GLY A 165 17.29 -12.55 -8.69
CA GLY A 165 15.92 -12.97 -8.44
C GLY A 165 15.56 -13.09 -6.95
N THR A 166 16.37 -12.55 -6.05
CA THR A 166 16.14 -12.61 -4.60
C THR A 166 15.37 -11.38 -4.13
N TRP A 167 14.38 -11.57 -3.26
CA TRP A 167 13.65 -10.47 -2.64
C TRP A 167 14.44 -9.82 -1.52
N ARG A 168 14.40 -8.49 -1.48
CA ARG A 168 15.00 -7.69 -0.41
C ARG A 168 14.06 -6.59 0.01
N VAL A 169 14.07 -6.26 1.29
CA VAL A 169 13.38 -5.06 1.79
C VAL A 169 14.22 -3.84 1.44
N LEU A 170 13.59 -2.84 0.84
CA LEU A 170 14.19 -1.56 0.51
C LEU A 170 13.90 -0.49 1.58
N GLU A 171 12.65 -0.43 2.05
CA GLU A 171 12.17 0.61 2.95
C GLU A 171 10.94 0.14 3.73
N ASP A 172 10.77 0.65 4.95
CA ASP A 172 9.60 0.45 5.79
C ASP A 172 8.74 1.72 5.77
N ASN A 173 7.42 1.60 5.79
CA ASN A 173 6.51 2.74 5.86
C ASN A 173 5.47 2.47 6.94
N VAL A 174 5.67 3.04 8.12
CA VAL A 174 4.83 2.78 9.32
C VAL A 174 4.20 4.03 9.92
N ARG A 175 4.37 5.19 9.27
CA ARG A 175 3.61 6.43 9.57
C ARG A 175 2.23 6.39 8.95
N VAL A 176 2.07 6.96 7.76
CA VAL A 176 0.82 7.09 7.01
C VAL A 176 1.00 6.47 5.61
N PRO A 177 1.21 5.14 5.52
CA PRO A 177 1.47 4.49 4.24
C PRO A 177 0.30 4.70 3.27
N SER A 178 0.61 5.05 2.03
CA SER A 178 -0.34 5.23 0.94
C SER A 178 -0.07 4.27 -0.22
N GLY A 179 -1.09 4.08 -1.05
CA GLY A 179 -1.02 3.37 -2.33
C GLY A 179 -1.99 2.20 -2.47
N VAL A 180 -2.72 1.84 -1.42
CA VAL A 180 -3.64 0.69 -1.43
C VAL A 180 -4.89 0.95 -2.27
N SER A 181 -5.33 2.21 -2.40
CA SER A 181 -6.43 2.55 -3.32
C SER A 181 -6.06 2.19 -4.76
N TYR A 182 -4.81 2.46 -5.17
CA TYR A 182 -4.33 2.06 -6.48
C TYR A 182 -4.31 0.53 -6.61
N VAL A 183 -3.98 -0.25 -5.58
CA VAL A 183 -4.06 -1.72 -5.68
C VAL A 183 -5.48 -2.19 -5.99
N ILE A 184 -6.48 -1.66 -5.29
CA ILE A 184 -7.89 -2.03 -5.49
C ILE A 184 -8.39 -1.56 -6.87
N SER A 185 -8.06 -0.32 -7.24
CA SER A 185 -8.45 0.27 -8.53
C SER A 185 -7.76 -0.42 -9.72
N ASN A 186 -6.46 -0.72 -9.61
CA ASN A 186 -5.66 -1.48 -10.59
C ASN A 186 -6.36 -2.81 -10.86
N ARG A 187 -6.66 -3.58 -9.80
CA ARG A 187 -7.35 -4.86 -9.94
C ARG A 187 -8.68 -4.76 -10.66
N ARG A 188 -9.52 -3.82 -10.22
CA ARG A 188 -10.87 -3.66 -10.75
C ARG A 188 -10.85 -3.32 -12.24
N VAL A 189 -9.98 -2.40 -12.64
CA VAL A 189 -9.87 -1.94 -14.02
C VAL A 189 -9.22 -3.01 -14.90
N MET A 190 -8.22 -3.74 -14.39
CA MET A 190 -7.62 -4.88 -15.10
C MET A 190 -8.62 -6.01 -15.34
N ALA A 191 -9.49 -6.32 -14.37
CA ALA A 191 -10.54 -7.33 -14.52
C ALA A 191 -11.58 -6.95 -15.60
N GLN A 192 -11.81 -5.65 -15.83
CA GLN A 192 -12.71 -5.17 -16.87
C GLN A 192 -12.06 -5.19 -18.27
N THR A 193 -10.76 -4.90 -18.38
CA THR A 193 -10.07 -4.76 -19.67
C THR A 193 -9.46 -6.07 -20.19
N LEU A 194 -9.12 -7.01 -19.30
CA LEU A 194 -8.52 -8.30 -19.63
C LEU A 194 -9.31 -9.48 -19.00
N PRO A 195 -10.64 -9.56 -19.17
CA PRO A 195 -11.46 -10.58 -18.51
C PRO A 195 -11.04 -12.02 -18.86
N GLU A 196 -10.51 -12.25 -20.05
CA GLU A 196 -10.00 -13.54 -20.51
C GLU A 196 -8.88 -14.08 -19.61
N LEU A 197 -7.98 -13.20 -19.12
CA LEU A 197 -6.88 -13.60 -18.24
C LEU A 197 -7.39 -13.96 -16.84
N PHE A 198 -8.40 -13.23 -16.35
CA PHE A 198 -9.04 -13.51 -15.06
C PHE A 198 -9.82 -14.83 -15.03
N GLN A 199 -10.31 -15.28 -16.19
CA GLN A 199 -10.93 -16.60 -16.32
C GLN A 199 -9.89 -17.73 -16.39
N GLN A 200 -8.75 -17.47 -17.04
CA GLN A 200 -7.71 -18.48 -17.26
C GLN A 200 -6.74 -18.62 -16.09
N MET A 201 -6.56 -17.58 -15.28
CA MET A 201 -5.60 -17.54 -14.17
C MET A 201 -6.32 -17.48 -12.83
N ARG A 202 -5.78 -18.18 -11.82
CA ARG A 202 -6.31 -18.15 -10.45
C ARG A 202 -5.71 -16.99 -9.66
N ILE A 203 -6.21 -15.78 -9.91
CA ILE A 203 -5.72 -14.55 -9.27
C ILE A 203 -6.41 -14.37 -7.91
N GLN A 204 -5.64 -14.13 -6.85
CA GLN A 204 -6.18 -13.87 -5.51
C GLN A 204 -6.86 -12.49 -5.42
N PRO A 205 -8.02 -12.36 -4.76
CA PRO A 205 -8.75 -11.09 -4.65
C PRO A 205 -8.06 -10.10 -3.69
N VAL A 206 -8.23 -8.81 -3.94
CA VAL A 206 -7.71 -7.72 -3.09
C VAL A 206 -8.81 -6.86 -2.45
N GLY A 207 -10.07 -7.06 -2.85
CA GLY A 207 -11.21 -6.25 -2.37
C GLY A 207 -11.58 -6.42 -0.90
N GLU A 208 -10.98 -7.39 -0.17
CA GLU A 208 -11.21 -7.59 1.26
C GLU A 208 -10.52 -6.54 2.15
N TYR A 209 -9.56 -5.79 1.59
CA TYR A 209 -8.72 -4.85 2.36
C TYR A 209 -9.53 -3.86 3.22
N PRO A 210 -10.55 -3.12 2.70
CA PRO A 210 -11.29 -2.16 3.52
C PRO A 210 -11.99 -2.81 4.72
N ASN A 211 -12.49 -4.05 4.57
CA ASN A 211 -13.15 -4.77 5.65
C ASN A 211 -12.14 -5.22 6.71
N LYS A 212 -10.97 -5.73 6.29
CA LYS A 212 -9.88 -6.11 7.19
C LYS A 212 -9.36 -4.89 7.96
N LEU A 213 -9.19 -3.77 7.28
CA LEU A 213 -8.80 -2.50 7.89
C LEU A 213 -9.83 -2.03 8.91
N LEU A 214 -11.12 -1.95 8.54
CA LEU A 214 -12.17 -1.54 9.47
C LEU A 214 -12.25 -2.45 10.70
N ALA A 215 -12.12 -3.76 10.52
CA ALA A 215 -12.10 -4.71 11.62
C ALA A 215 -10.90 -4.47 12.56
N ALA A 216 -9.71 -4.22 12.02
CA ALA A 216 -8.52 -3.88 12.81
C ALA A 216 -8.67 -2.55 13.56
N LEU A 217 -9.24 -1.52 12.91
CA LEU A 217 -9.53 -0.23 13.54
C LEU A 217 -10.53 -0.39 14.69
N ARG A 218 -11.62 -1.16 14.50
CA ARG A 218 -12.59 -1.44 15.56
C ARG A 218 -11.99 -2.22 16.71
N ALA A 219 -11.10 -3.19 16.43
CA ALA A 219 -10.37 -3.93 17.46
C ALA A 219 -9.42 -3.05 18.30
N ALA A 220 -9.03 -1.88 17.77
CA ALA A 220 -8.19 -0.92 18.46
C ALA A 220 -8.96 0.09 19.32
N ALA A 221 -10.30 -0.05 19.44
CA ALA A 221 -11.11 0.85 20.25
C ALA A 221 -10.75 0.81 21.75
N PRO A 222 -10.87 1.95 22.46
CA PRO A 222 -10.78 2.00 23.91
C PRO A 222 -11.68 0.99 24.63
N GLY A 223 -11.24 0.53 25.81
CA GLY A 223 -12.00 -0.41 26.63
C GLY A 223 -13.40 0.11 27.01
N GLY A 224 -14.38 -0.81 27.04
CA GLY A 224 -15.77 -0.50 27.42
C GLY A 224 -16.63 0.10 26.30
N VAL A 225 -16.17 0.07 25.05
CA VAL A 225 -16.93 0.53 23.87
C VAL A 225 -17.37 -0.68 23.03
N GLU A 226 -18.68 -0.96 22.99
CA GLU A 226 -19.23 -2.10 22.23
C GLU A 226 -19.38 -1.80 20.73
N ASP A 227 -19.80 -0.58 20.36
CA ASP A 227 -19.94 -0.13 18.97
C ASP A 227 -19.10 1.13 18.74
N PRO A 228 -17.79 0.98 18.44
CA PRO A 228 -16.89 2.12 18.34
C PRO A 228 -17.15 2.95 17.08
N THR A 229 -17.22 4.27 17.27
CA THR A 229 -17.26 5.22 16.16
C THR A 229 -15.85 5.42 15.61
N VAL A 230 -15.64 4.92 14.38
CA VAL A 230 -14.40 5.04 13.62
C VAL A 230 -14.55 6.14 12.56
N VAL A 231 -13.54 6.99 12.40
CA VAL A 231 -13.51 8.04 11.36
C VAL A 231 -12.16 8.04 10.62
N VAL A 232 -12.13 8.53 9.38
CA VAL A 232 -10.89 8.83 8.65
C VAL A 232 -10.60 10.33 8.76
N LEU A 233 -9.51 10.71 9.43
CA LEU A 233 -9.06 12.10 9.50
C LEU A 233 -8.19 12.43 8.28
N THR A 234 -8.63 13.38 7.45
CA THR A 234 -7.94 13.81 6.23
C THR A 234 -7.45 15.26 6.35
N PRO A 235 -6.30 15.62 5.73
CA PRO A 235 -5.86 17.01 5.60
C PRO A 235 -6.69 17.83 4.60
N GLY A 236 -7.60 17.19 3.85
CA GLY A 236 -8.48 17.83 2.87
C GLY A 236 -8.03 17.67 1.42
N VAL A 237 -8.76 18.34 0.52
CA VAL A 237 -8.67 18.16 -0.95
C VAL A 237 -7.32 18.52 -1.58
N TYR A 238 -6.53 19.37 -0.91
CA TYR A 238 -5.22 19.81 -1.43
C TYR A 238 -4.09 18.81 -1.15
N ASN A 239 -4.40 17.64 -0.60
CA ASN A 239 -3.44 16.56 -0.41
C ASN A 239 -3.48 15.59 -1.58
N SER A 240 -2.33 15.22 -2.11
CA SER A 240 -2.20 14.32 -3.26
C SER A 240 -2.80 12.92 -3.06
N ALA A 241 -2.95 12.47 -1.81
CA ALA A 241 -3.56 11.20 -1.45
C ALA A 241 -5.05 11.31 -1.07
N TYR A 242 -5.69 12.49 -1.24
CA TYR A 242 -7.10 12.70 -0.86
C TYR A 242 -8.07 11.71 -1.52
N PHE A 243 -7.80 11.34 -2.78
CA PHE A 243 -8.54 10.27 -3.47
C PHE A 243 -8.53 8.95 -2.68
N GLU A 244 -7.38 8.55 -2.14
CA GLU A 244 -7.29 7.33 -1.32
C GLU A 244 -8.11 7.46 -0.03
N HIS A 245 -8.08 8.62 0.61
CA HIS A 245 -8.79 8.85 1.88
C HIS A 245 -10.31 8.72 1.66
N THR A 246 -10.82 9.37 0.61
CA THR A 246 -12.24 9.32 0.24
C THR A 246 -12.69 7.91 -0.17
N LEU A 247 -11.89 7.21 -0.98
CA LEU A 247 -12.19 5.85 -1.42
C LEU A 247 -12.25 4.90 -0.23
N LEU A 248 -11.25 4.91 0.65
CA LEU A 248 -11.20 4.02 1.81
C LEU A 248 -12.34 4.32 2.81
N ALA A 249 -12.63 5.58 3.10
CA ALA A 249 -13.77 5.95 3.95
C ALA A 249 -15.10 5.42 3.37
N ARG A 250 -15.32 5.61 2.06
CA ARG A 250 -16.52 5.12 1.35
C ARG A 250 -16.63 3.59 1.36
N LEU A 251 -15.53 2.89 1.14
CA LEU A 251 -15.50 1.42 1.14
C LEU A 251 -15.71 0.87 2.56
N MET A 252 -15.08 1.46 3.57
CA MET A 252 -15.34 1.07 4.96
C MET A 252 -16.76 1.46 5.42
N GLY A 253 -17.39 2.45 4.78
CA GLY A 253 -18.69 2.97 5.20
C GLY A 253 -18.59 3.77 6.49
N ILE A 254 -17.52 4.57 6.63
CA ILE A 254 -17.26 5.43 7.78
C ILE A 254 -17.08 6.88 7.35
N GLU A 255 -17.19 7.81 8.30
CA GLU A 255 -17.10 9.23 8.02
C GLU A 255 -15.67 9.64 7.64
N LEU A 256 -15.57 10.49 6.62
CA LEU A 256 -14.35 11.23 6.29
C LEU A 256 -14.46 12.62 6.92
N VAL A 257 -13.51 12.96 7.80
CA VAL A 257 -13.54 14.20 8.59
C VAL A 257 -12.26 14.99 8.42
N GLU A 258 -12.35 16.31 8.50
CA GLU A 258 -11.20 17.20 8.64
C GLU A 258 -11.04 17.65 10.11
N GLY A 259 -9.90 18.25 10.45
CA GLY A 259 -9.62 18.72 11.82
C GLY A 259 -10.71 19.63 12.41
N ARG A 260 -11.32 20.47 11.58
CA ARG A 260 -12.42 21.39 11.97
C ARG A 260 -13.72 20.69 12.37
N ASP A 261 -13.95 19.48 11.88
CA ASP A 261 -15.14 18.69 12.17
C ASP A 261 -15.04 18.01 13.54
N LEU A 262 -13.83 17.95 14.10
CA LEU A 262 -13.52 17.36 15.39
C LEU A 262 -13.29 18.44 16.45
N PHE A 263 -13.56 18.09 17.70
CA PHE A 263 -13.14 18.89 18.86
C PHE A 263 -12.93 18.00 20.09
N CYS A 264 -12.04 18.42 20.98
CA CYS A 264 -11.77 17.71 22.22
C CYS A 264 -12.51 18.38 23.38
N SER A 265 -13.13 17.59 24.25
CA SER A 265 -13.77 18.05 25.47
C SER A 265 -13.65 16.98 26.56
N ASN A 266 -13.23 17.39 27.78
CA ASN A 266 -13.03 16.49 28.92
C ASN A 266 -12.18 15.25 28.59
N GLY A 267 -11.09 15.44 27.83
CA GLY A 267 -10.18 14.37 27.44
C GLY A 267 -10.74 13.37 26.41
N LYS A 268 -11.88 13.67 25.78
CA LYS A 268 -12.51 12.84 24.73
C LYS A 268 -12.64 13.62 23.44
N VAL A 269 -12.70 12.91 22.31
CA VAL A 269 -12.87 13.50 20.97
C VAL A 269 -14.31 13.35 20.51
N TYR A 270 -14.83 14.41 19.91
CA TYR A 270 -16.18 14.47 19.37
C TYR A 270 -16.18 14.98 17.94
N MET A 271 -17.02 14.41 17.11
CA MET A 271 -17.36 14.87 15.77
C MET A 271 -18.61 15.73 15.82
N ARG A 272 -18.60 16.87 15.12
CA ARG A 272 -19.75 17.76 14.97
C ARG A 272 -20.75 17.14 14.00
N THR A 273 -22.01 17.00 14.42
CA THR A 273 -23.11 16.57 13.54
C THR A 273 -24.31 17.48 13.73
N THR A 274 -25.24 17.48 12.77
CA THR A 274 -26.50 18.24 12.87
C THR A 274 -27.40 17.76 14.01
N ALA A 275 -27.27 16.50 14.43
CA ALA A 275 -28.01 15.93 15.56
C ALA A 275 -27.30 16.13 16.92
N GLY A 276 -26.12 16.75 16.93
CA GLY A 276 -25.31 16.98 18.13
C GLY A 276 -23.91 16.38 18.03
N ALA A 277 -23.14 16.49 19.11
CA ALA A 277 -21.78 15.95 19.17
C ALA A 277 -21.80 14.43 19.27
N ARG A 278 -21.14 13.73 18.34
CA ARG A 278 -20.97 12.27 18.38
C ARG A 278 -19.57 11.95 18.87
N ARG A 279 -19.43 11.09 19.88
CA ARG A 279 -18.10 10.66 20.36
C ARG A 279 -17.38 9.87 19.27
N VAL A 280 -16.07 10.10 19.14
CA VAL A 280 -15.18 9.36 18.26
C VAL A 280 -14.24 8.52 19.13
N ASP A 281 -14.12 7.23 18.81
CA ASP A 281 -13.36 6.27 19.60
C ASP A 281 -12.05 5.86 18.90
N VAL A 282 -12.06 5.82 17.56
CA VAL A 282 -10.88 5.49 16.74
C VAL A 282 -10.77 6.44 15.56
N ILE A 283 -9.58 6.96 15.33
CA ILE A 283 -9.27 7.84 14.20
C ILE A 283 -8.22 7.15 13.34
N TYR A 284 -8.61 6.74 12.13
CA TYR A 284 -7.66 6.40 11.08
C TYR A 284 -7.10 7.70 10.50
N ARG A 285 -5.92 8.09 10.97
CA ARG A 285 -5.32 9.38 10.61
C ARG A 285 -4.59 9.28 9.28
N ARG A 286 -4.83 10.25 8.41
CA ARG A 286 -4.11 10.48 7.16
C ARG A 286 -3.33 11.80 7.18
N VAL A 287 -2.96 12.23 8.39
CA VAL A 287 -2.27 13.47 8.71
C VAL A 287 -1.00 13.11 9.48
N ASP A 288 0.11 13.75 9.12
CA ASP A 288 1.41 13.58 9.78
C ASP A 288 1.39 14.08 11.23
N ASP A 289 2.28 13.52 12.05
CA ASP A 289 2.28 13.68 13.50
C ASP A 289 2.30 15.15 13.92
N GLU A 290 3.16 15.95 13.29
CA GLU A 290 3.39 17.35 13.65
C GLU A 290 2.16 18.23 13.43
N PHE A 291 1.17 17.76 12.66
CA PHE A 291 -0.04 18.50 12.34
C PHE A 291 -1.27 18.03 13.13
N LEU A 292 -1.17 16.96 13.94
CA LEU A 292 -2.30 16.34 14.63
C LEU A 292 -2.86 17.15 15.81
N ASP A 293 -2.02 17.90 16.52
CA ASP A 293 -2.46 18.66 17.70
C ASP A 293 -1.62 19.94 17.86
N PRO A 294 -2.22 21.13 17.63
CA PRO A 294 -1.51 22.39 17.77
C PRO A 294 -1.08 22.70 19.21
N LEU A 295 -1.60 22.00 20.22
CA LEU A 295 -1.15 22.16 21.62
C LEU A 295 0.12 21.36 21.95
N ALA A 296 0.47 20.36 21.13
CA ALA A 296 1.60 19.48 21.37
C ALA A 296 2.71 19.59 20.31
N PHE A 297 2.35 19.97 19.09
CA PHE A 297 3.26 20.07 17.95
C PHE A 297 3.21 21.48 17.32
N ARG A 298 2.83 21.59 16.05
CA ARG A 298 2.78 22.84 15.31
C ARG A 298 1.59 23.69 15.72
N ALA A 299 1.85 24.77 16.45
CA ALA A 299 0.82 25.72 16.89
C ALA A 299 0.06 26.40 15.74
N ASP A 300 0.63 26.44 14.53
CA ASP A 300 0.01 26.96 13.31
C ASP A 300 -0.82 25.91 12.55
N SER A 301 -0.84 24.64 13.00
CA SER A 301 -1.61 23.59 12.34
C SER A 301 -3.13 23.79 12.53
N VAL A 302 -3.86 23.59 11.44
CA VAL A 302 -5.33 23.54 11.40
C VAL A 302 -5.86 22.14 11.03
N LEU A 303 -4.97 21.16 10.86
CA LEU A 303 -5.33 19.84 10.32
C LEU A 303 -5.81 18.86 11.39
N GLY A 304 -5.51 19.11 12.66
CA GLY A 304 -5.95 18.30 13.79
C GLY A 304 -6.59 19.15 14.90
N PRO A 305 -7.53 18.57 15.68
CA PRO A 305 -8.22 19.29 16.74
C PRO A 305 -7.30 19.51 17.97
N PRO A 306 -7.32 20.71 18.60
CA PRO A 306 -6.57 20.96 19.83
C PRO A 306 -6.88 19.96 20.94
N GLY A 307 -5.85 19.39 21.57
CA GLY A 307 -5.98 18.46 22.70
C GLY A 307 -6.15 16.99 22.31
N LEU A 308 -6.03 16.66 21.01
CA LEU A 308 -6.12 15.29 20.51
C LEU A 308 -5.12 14.34 21.17
N LEU A 309 -3.86 14.78 21.31
CA LEU A 309 -2.81 13.93 21.89
C LEU A 309 -3.07 13.65 23.37
N ASN A 310 -3.65 14.60 24.09
CA ASN A 310 -4.03 14.39 25.49
C ASN A 310 -5.19 13.38 25.61
N ALA A 311 -6.18 13.44 24.72
CA ALA A 311 -7.25 12.45 24.68
C ALA A 311 -6.72 11.04 24.38
N ALA A 312 -5.77 10.92 23.45
CA ALA A 312 -5.11 9.66 23.14
C ALA A 312 -4.28 9.13 24.32
N ARG A 313 -3.50 9.99 24.99
CA ARG A 313 -2.71 9.64 26.18
C ARG A 313 -3.56 9.16 27.35
N GLN A 314 -4.79 9.66 27.48
CA GLN A 314 -5.74 9.20 28.49
C GLN A 314 -6.44 7.89 28.11
N GLY A 315 -6.14 7.31 26.94
CA GLY A 315 -6.77 6.10 26.44
C GLY A 315 -8.22 6.30 26.01
N ASN A 316 -8.67 7.52 25.76
CA ASN A 316 -10.07 7.82 25.42
C ASN A 316 -10.37 7.78 23.92
N VAL A 317 -9.33 7.79 23.08
CA VAL A 317 -9.37 7.66 21.62
C VAL A 317 -8.11 6.94 21.15
N THR A 318 -8.23 6.09 20.14
CA THR A 318 -7.06 5.47 19.48
C THR A 318 -6.75 6.16 18.16
N LEU A 319 -5.48 6.50 17.95
CA LEU A 319 -4.96 7.01 16.67
C LEU A 319 -4.31 5.86 15.91
N ALA A 320 -4.75 5.63 14.68
CA ALA A 320 -4.24 4.58 13.80
C ALA A 320 -3.66 5.20 12.52
N ASN A 321 -2.38 5.05 12.20
CA ASN A 321 -1.33 4.49 13.07
C ASN A 321 -1.06 5.37 14.30
N ALA A 322 -0.38 4.82 15.30
CA ALA A 322 0.01 5.57 16.49
C ALA A 322 0.95 6.73 16.15
N VAL A 323 0.99 7.73 17.04
CA VAL A 323 1.94 8.85 16.97
C VAL A 323 3.34 8.35 17.36
N GLY A 324 4.38 8.88 16.74
CA GLY A 324 5.78 8.55 17.01
C GLY A 324 6.33 7.39 16.19
N ASN A 325 5.56 6.80 15.28
CA ASN A 325 6.04 5.66 14.50
C ASN A 325 7.21 5.99 13.55
N GLY A 326 7.43 7.27 13.24
CA GLY A 326 8.43 7.69 12.27
C GLY A 326 9.88 7.38 12.67
N VAL A 327 10.15 7.11 13.94
CA VAL A 327 11.47 6.61 14.37
C VAL A 327 11.75 5.20 13.85
N ALA A 328 10.73 4.39 13.57
CA ALA A 328 10.90 3.00 13.14
C ALA A 328 11.06 2.82 11.63
N ASP A 329 10.62 3.77 10.81
CA ASP A 329 10.93 3.81 9.38
C ASP A 329 12.09 4.77 9.03
N ASP A 330 12.87 5.18 10.04
CA ASP A 330 14.11 5.92 9.85
C ASP A 330 15.15 5.05 9.10
N LYS A 331 15.87 5.65 8.14
CA LYS A 331 16.83 4.93 7.30
C LYS A 331 18.00 4.32 8.08
N LEU A 332 18.39 4.92 9.20
CA LEU A 332 19.41 4.31 10.06
C LEU A 332 18.83 3.13 10.82
N VAL A 333 17.62 3.25 11.38
CA VAL A 333 16.95 2.13 12.07
C VAL A 333 16.76 0.94 11.14
N TYR A 334 16.43 1.19 9.87
CA TYR A 334 16.37 0.15 8.84
C TYR A 334 17.62 -0.75 8.84
N THR A 335 18.82 -0.20 9.03
CA THR A 335 20.08 -0.99 9.04
C THR A 335 20.21 -1.93 10.23
N TYR A 336 19.51 -1.66 11.34
CA TYR A 336 19.52 -2.49 12.55
C TYR A 336 18.42 -3.56 12.54
N MET A 337 17.53 -3.57 11.55
CA MET A 337 16.41 -4.52 11.50
C MET A 337 16.80 -6.00 11.63
N PRO A 338 17.90 -6.49 11.03
CA PRO A 338 18.36 -7.85 11.27
C PRO A 338 18.70 -8.14 12.74
N ASP A 339 19.37 -7.21 13.41
CA ASP A 339 19.76 -7.36 14.82
C ASP A 339 18.55 -7.25 15.74
N LEU A 340 17.60 -6.35 15.43
CA LEU A 340 16.33 -6.22 16.14
C LEU A 340 15.46 -7.47 15.97
N THR A 341 15.49 -8.12 14.81
CA THR A 341 14.75 -9.38 14.57
C THR A 341 15.27 -10.48 15.47
N ARG A 342 16.60 -10.64 15.54
CA ARG A 342 17.24 -11.61 16.45
C ARG A 342 16.97 -11.28 17.91
N TYR A 343 17.04 -10.00 18.27
CA TYR A 343 16.86 -9.57 19.66
C TYR A 343 15.42 -9.78 20.14
N TYR A 344 14.41 -9.32 19.40
CA TYR A 344 13.02 -9.37 19.84
C TYR A 344 12.35 -10.73 19.59
N LEU A 345 12.71 -11.43 18.51
CA LEU A 345 12.04 -12.68 18.13
C LEU A 345 12.91 -13.93 18.32
N GLY A 346 14.24 -13.79 18.46
CA GLY A 346 15.14 -14.95 18.48
C GLY A 346 15.24 -15.66 17.13
N GLU A 347 14.88 -14.97 16.04
CA GLU A 347 14.79 -15.49 14.67
C GLU A 347 15.76 -14.75 13.75
N ASP A 348 16.14 -15.38 12.64
CA ASP A 348 16.78 -14.67 11.52
C ASP A 348 15.72 -14.03 10.59
N PRO A 349 16.05 -12.90 9.92
CA PRO A 349 15.14 -12.28 8.96
C PRO A 349 14.78 -13.22 7.81
N ILE A 350 13.47 -13.38 7.55
CA ILE A 350 12.97 -14.17 6.41
C ILE A 350 13.24 -13.46 5.08
N ILE A 351 13.10 -12.13 5.06
CA ILE A 351 13.44 -11.28 3.90
C ILE A 351 14.58 -10.38 4.33
N GLU A 352 15.72 -10.51 3.66
CA GLU A 352 16.90 -9.71 3.96
C GLU A 352 16.72 -8.25 3.53
N ASN A 353 17.43 -7.35 4.20
CA ASN A 353 17.62 -6.00 3.71
C ASN A 353 18.54 -5.98 2.48
N VAL A 354 18.53 -4.86 1.76
CA VAL A 354 19.67 -4.48 0.92
C VAL A 354 20.87 -4.25 1.83
N ARG A 355 22.04 -4.81 1.46
CA ARG A 355 23.29 -4.59 2.20
C ARG A 355 23.53 -3.09 2.33
N THR A 356 23.66 -2.62 3.55
CA THR A 356 23.79 -1.19 3.84
C THR A 356 24.93 -0.99 4.81
N TRP A 357 25.87 -0.12 4.45
CA TRP A 357 26.98 0.28 5.30
C TRP A 357 26.60 1.50 6.13
N ARG A 358 26.87 1.43 7.43
CA ARG A 358 26.75 2.55 8.37
C ARG A 358 28.08 3.28 8.39
N LEU A 359 28.12 4.50 7.87
CA LEU A 359 29.37 5.24 7.72
C LEU A 359 29.93 5.75 9.05
N GLU A 360 29.15 5.71 10.14
CA GLU A 360 29.65 5.95 11.50
C GLU A 360 30.60 4.85 12.01
N GLU A 361 30.58 3.66 11.41
CA GLU A 361 31.54 2.60 11.71
C GLU A 361 32.80 2.79 10.88
N GLU A 362 33.96 2.84 11.54
CA GLU A 362 35.25 3.19 10.91
C GLU A 362 35.61 2.26 9.73
N GLY A 363 35.43 0.95 9.89
CA GLY A 363 35.68 -0.02 8.81
C GLY A 363 34.70 0.08 7.64
N SER A 364 33.44 0.45 7.91
CA SER A 364 32.44 0.68 6.87
C SER A 364 32.73 1.95 6.09
N LEU A 365 33.18 3.02 6.75
CA LEU A 365 33.61 4.26 6.10
C LEU A 365 34.81 4.00 5.19
N GLU A 366 35.83 3.31 5.67
CA GLU A 366 37.01 2.94 4.87
C GLU A 366 36.63 2.16 3.62
N GLU A 367 35.83 1.09 3.75
CA GLU A 367 35.38 0.27 2.62
C GLU A 367 34.60 1.10 1.58
N VAL A 368 33.72 2.00 2.03
CA VAL A 368 32.92 2.84 1.13
C VAL A 368 33.77 3.89 0.44
N LEU A 369 34.72 4.50 1.14
CA LEU A 369 35.62 5.49 0.57
C LEU A 369 36.53 4.89 -0.51
N ASP A 370 36.91 3.62 -0.38
CA ASP A 370 37.74 2.92 -1.36
C ASP A 370 36.99 2.54 -2.64
N ARG A 371 35.66 2.42 -2.57
CA ARG A 371 34.79 1.92 -3.66
C ARG A 371 33.65 2.89 -3.99
N LEU A 372 33.87 4.18 -3.77
CA LEU A 372 32.82 5.21 -3.86
C LEU A 372 32.19 5.31 -5.26
N ASP A 373 32.95 4.95 -6.30
CA ASP A 373 32.52 4.89 -7.70
C ASP A 373 31.69 3.64 -8.05
N GLU A 374 31.57 2.67 -7.14
CA GLU A 374 30.78 1.44 -7.32
C GLU A 374 29.44 1.46 -6.55
N LEU A 375 29.28 2.41 -5.62
CA LEU A 375 28.21 2.40 -4.62
C LEU A 375 27.17 3.51 -4.84
N VAL A 376 26.03 3.36 -4.18
CA VAL A 376 25.01 4.40 -4.04
C VAL A 376 25.10 4.96 -2.63
N VAL A 377 25.26 6.28 -2.51
CA VAL A 377 25.39 6.96 -1.23
C VAL A 377 24.19 7.88 -1.00
N LYS A 378 23.58 7.77 0.18
CA LYS A 378 22.32 8.44 0.53
C LYS A 378 22.47 9.19 1.86
N PRO A 379 21.94 10.42 1.98
CA PRO A 379 21.80 11.05 3.28
C PRO A 379 20.70 10.35 4.09
N VAL A 380 20.89 10.29 5.41
CA VAL A 380 19.91 9.71 6.35
C VAL A 380 18.62 10.52 6.33
N ASP A 381 18.71 11.83 6.51
CA ASP A 381 17.55 12.73 6.66
C ASP A 381 16.84 13.11 5.34
N GLY A 382 17.33 12.63 4.18
CA GLY A 382 16.80 13.05 2.88
C GLY A 382 15.52 12.32 2.47
N SER A 383 14.38 12.99 2.33
CA SER A 383 13.19 12.41 1.68
C SER A 383 13.29 12.46 0.14
N GLY A 384 12.75 11.44 -0.54
CA GLY A 384 12.48 11.49 -1.99
C GLY A 384 13.72 11.61 -2.90
N GLY A 385 14.86 11.02 -2.54
CA GLY A 385 16.05 10.97 -3.40
C GLY A 385 16.92 12.25 -3.43
N LYS A 386 16.57 13.30 -2.66
CA LYS A 386 17.41 14.49 -2.53
C LYS A 386 18.76 14.13 -1.87
N GLY A 387 19.86 14.51 -2.52
CA GLY A 387 21.22 14.27 -2.04
C GLY A 387 21.79 12.88 -2.35
N LEU A 388 21.05 12.03 -3.08
CA LEU A 388 21.52 10.75 -3.60
C LEU A 388 22.69 10.94 -4.56
N VAL A 389 23.76 10.17 -4.39
CA VAL A 389 24.85 10.07 -5.37
C VAL A 389 24.98 8.62 -5.84
N VAL A 390 24.89 8.41 -7.16
CA VAL A 390 25.10 7.11 -7.80
C VAL A 390 26.53 7.08 -8.31
N GLY A 391 27.42 6.39 -7.58
CA GLY A 391 28.86 6.34 -7.83
C GLY A 391 29.22 6.10 -9.30
N PRO A 392 28.68 5.06 -9.96
CA PRO A 392 29.03 4.75 -11.35
C PRO A 392 28.60 5.81 -12.38
N ALA A 393 27.69 6.71 -12.02
CA ALA A 393 27.22 7.80 -12.88
C ALA A 393 27.83 9.16 -12.48
N ALA A 394 28.50 9.24 -11.33
CA ALA A 394 29.07 10.47 -10.80
C ALA A 394 30.43 10.78 -11.45
N SER A 395 30.67 12.06 -11.71
CA SER A 395 31.97 12.54 -12.14
C SER A 395 33.01 12.44 -11.01
N LYS A 396 34.29 12.39 -11.37
CA LYS A 396 35.39 12.40 -10.38
C LYS A 396 35.31 13.56 -9.41
N LYS A 397 34.87 14.74 -9.88
CA LYS A 397 34.71 15.92 -9.02
C LYS A 397 33.60 15.72 -7.98
N GLU A 398 32.46 15.17 -8.40
CA GLU A 398 31.33 14.88 -7.50
C GLU A 398 31.70 13.83 -6.46
N LEU A 399 32.48 12.81 -6.83
CA LEU A 399 32.99 11.80 -5.91
C LEU A 399 33.96 12.39 -4.88
N GLU A 400 34.87 13.29 -5.30
CA GLU A 400 35.78 13.98 -4.37
C GLU A 400 35.04 14.92 -3.41
N ASP A 401 34.01 15.62 -3.88
CA ASP A 401 33.19 16.46 -3.02
C ASP A 401 32.29 15.63 -2.09
N LEU A 402 31.82 14.46 -2.53
CA LEU A 402 31.15 13.49 -1.68
C LEU A 402 32.10 12.96 -0.59
N ARG A 403 33.31 12.52 -0.96
CA ARG A 403 34.35 12.04 -0.03
C ARG A 403 34.55 13.00 1.14
N LYS A 404 34.72 14.30 0.86
CA LYS A 404 34.88 15.33 1.90
C LYS A 404 33.66 15.45 2.82
N ARG A 405 32.45 15.32 2.26
CA ARG A 405 31.20 15.35 3.05
C ARG A 405 31.09 14.15 3.97
N LEU A 406 31.40 12.95 3.47
CA LEU A 406 31.35 11.71 4.26
C LEU A 406 32.34 11.73 5.43
N ILE A 407 33.57 12.22 5.21
CA ILE A 407 34.57 12.33 6.29
C ILE A 407 34.14 13.37 7.34
N LYS A 408 33.50 14.46 6.91
CA LYS A 408 33.08 15.54 7.80
C LYS A 408 31.91 15.14 8.71
N ASP A 409 30.97 14.38 8.19
CA ASP A 409 29.77 13.94 8.90
C ASP A 409 29.41 12.52 8.48
N PRO A 410 30.13 11.48 8.94
CA PRO A 410 29.88 10.11 8.52
C PRO A 410 28.50 9.61 8.93
N ARG A 411 28.01 10.04 10.10
CA ARG A 411 26.73 9.61 10.66
C ARG A 411 25.54 10.04 9.80
N GLY A 412 25.63 11.18 9.12
CA GLY A 412 24.57 11.69 8.25
C GLY A 412 24.33 10.88 6.96
N TRP A 413 25.08 9.80 6.73
CA TRP A 413 25.07 9.07 5.46
C TRP A 413 25.06 7.55 5.62
N ILE A 414 24.49 6.88 4.63
CA ILE A 414 24.58 5.44 4.41
C ILE A 414 25.04 5.15 2.99
N ALA A 415 25.65 3.99 2.78
CA ALA A 415 25.99 3.49 1.44
C ALA A 415 25.36 2.13 1.18
N GLN A 416 25.04 1.85 -0.07
CA GLN A 416 24.43 0.60 -0.53
C GLN A 416 25.05 0.19 -1.87
N PRO A 417 25.09 -1.11 -2.22
CA PRO A 417 25.48 -1.52 -3.55
C PRO A 417 24.44 -1.01 -4.55
N VAL A 418 24.86 -0.79 -5.80
CA VAL A 418 23.92 -0.53 -6.89
C VAL A 418 23.15 -1.81 -7.17
N VAL A 419 21.93 -1.93 -6.64
CA VAL A 419 21.05 -3.06 -6.89
C VAL A 419 20.28 -2.82 -8.18
N GLN A 420 20.36 -3.76 -9.12
CA GLN A 420 19.54 -3.72 -10.33
C GLN A 420 18.18 -4.35 -10.02
N PHE A 421 17.13 -3.54 -10.00
CA PHE A 421 15.80 -4.04 -9.72
C PHE A 421 15.32 -4.93 -10.88
N SER A 422 14.49 -5.92 -10.59
CA SER A 422 13.84 -6.71 -11.62
C SER A 422 13.08 -5.83 -12.62
N THR A 423 13.07 -6.22 -13.88
CA THR A 423 12.33 -5.54 -14.95
C THR A 423 11.04 -6.27 -15.29
N ILE A 424 10.00 -5.51 -15.62
CA ILE A 424 8.73 -6.03 -16.14
C ILE A 424 8.50 -5.41 -17.53
N PRO A 425 8.05 -6.18 -18.54
CA PRO A 425 7.63 -5.61 -19.82
C PRO A 425 6.60 -4.52 -19.60
N THR A 426 6.87 -3.33 -20.12
CA THR A 426 6.03 -2.13 -19.94
C THR A 426 5.86 -1.47 -21.29
N LEU A 427 4.64 -1.06 -21.61
CA LEU A 427 4.28 -0.39 -22.84
C LEU A 427 4.77 1.06 -22.78
N VAL A 428 5.66 1.40 -23.71
CA VAL A 428 6.12 2.76 -23.97
C VAL A 428 5.83 3.11 -25.44
N GLU A 429 6.10 4.36 -25.86
CA GLU A 429 5.81 4.82 -27.24
C GLU A 429 6.40 3.88 -28.32
N GLY A 430 7.59 3.32 -28.08
CA GLY A 430 8.28 2.38 -28.97
C GLY A 430 7.88 0.90 -28.83
N GLY A 431 6.80 0.58 -28.10
CA GLY A 431 6.33 -0.78 -27.84
C GLY A 431 6.73 -1.30 -26.46
N LEU A 432 6.68 -2.62 -26.26
CA LEU A 432 7.07 -3.21 -24.97
C LEU A 432 8.58 -3.11 -24.75
N ARG A 433 8.98 -2.59 -23.59
CA ARG A 433 10.38 -2.50 -23.16
C ARG A 433 10.52 -2.87 -21.68
N PRO A 434 11.66 -3.42 -21.24
CA PRO A 434 11.90 -3.69 -19.82
C PRO A 434 11.96 -2.39 -19.05
N ARG A 435 11.26 -2.34 -17.91
CA ARG A 435 11.32 -1.23 -16.95
C ARG A 435 11.45 -1.77 -15.54
N HIS A 436 12.32 -1.13 -14.75
CA HIS A 436 12.57 -1.49 -13.37
C HIS A 436 11.33 -1.28 -12.52
N ALA A 437 11.09 -2.21 -11.60
CA ALA A 437 9.91 -2.19 -10.75
C ALA A 437 10.19 -2.61 -9.31
N ASP A 438 9.48 -1.98 -8.39
CA ASP A 438 9.41 -2.39 -6.99
C ASP A 438 8.01 -2.92 -6.63
N LEU A 439 7.83 -3.36 -5.39
CA LEU A 439 6.55 -3.84 -4.88
C LEU A 439 6.36 -3.35 -3.46
N ARG A 440 5.23 -2.72 -3.18
CA ARG A 440 4.77 -2.41 -1.82
C ARG A 440 3.60 -3.30 -1.43
N PRO A 441 3.81 -4.46 -0.76
CA PRO A 441 2.76 -5.11 0.03
C PRO A 441 2.28 -4.21 1.16
N PHE A 442 0.99 -4.37 1.50
CA PHE A 442 0.38 -3.73 2.66
C PHE A 442 -0.02 -4.79 3.68
N ALA A 443 0.31 -4.56 4.95
CA ALA A 443 -0.14 -5.41 6.04
C ALA A 443 -1.04 -4.63 7.00
N VAL A 444 -2.09 -5.30 7.47
CA VAL A 444 -3.06 -4.80 8.44
C VAL A 444 -2.90 -5.55 9.74
N ASN A 445 -2.55 -4.84 10.81
CA ASN A 445 -2.39 -5.41 12.15
C ASN A 445 -3.63 -5.15 13.00
N SER A 446 -4.29 -6.23 13.42
CA SER A 446 -5.45 -6.18 14.32
C SER A 446 -5.10 -6.36 15.80
N GLY A 447 -3.83 -6.69 16.10
CA GLY A 447 -3.33 -7.06 17.42
C GLY A 447 -3.30 -8.57 17.63
N ASN A 448 -4.32 -9.28 17.15
CA ASN A 448 -4.37 -10.74 17.22
C ASN A 448 -3.74 -11.43 16.00
N ASP A 449 -3.82 -10.76 14.85
CA ASP A 449 -3.26 -11.23 13.58
C ASP A 449 -2.76 -10.05 12.74
N ILE A 450 -1.72 -10.32 11.96
CA ILE A 450 -1.19 -9.41 10.94
C ILE A 450 -1.55 -10.03 9.60
N TRP A 451 -2.47 -9.43 8.87
CA TRP A 451 -2.91 -9.90 7.57
C TRP A 451 -2.21 -9.13 6.45
N VAL A 452 -1.52 -9.83 5.54
CA VAL A 452 -0.88 -9.21 4.38
C VAL A 452 -1.82 -9.31 3.19
N LEU A 453 -2.10 -8.19 2.55
CA LEU A 453 -2.89 -8.13 1.32
C LEU A 453 -2.24 -9.01 0.24
N PRO A 454 -2.91 -10.04 -0.33
CA PRO A 454 -2.32 -10.89 -1.37
C PRO A 454 -2.18 -10.14 -2.71
N GLY A 455 -1.17 -9.27 -2.76
CA GLY A 455 -0.90 -8.30 -3.81
C GLY A 455 -0.11 -7.11 -3.24
N GLY A 456 -0.10 -6.01 -3.97
CA GLY A 456 0.61 -4.81 -3.55
C GLY A 456 0.69 -3.81 -4.68
N LEU A 457 1.15 -2.60 -4.36
CA LEU A 457 1.37 -1.58 -5.37
C LEU A 457 2.72 -1.86 -6.03
N THR A 458 2.69 -2.30 -7.29
CA THR A 458 3.90 -2.34 -8.12
C THR A 458 4.08 -0.98 -8.77
N ARG A 459 5.21 -0.31 -8.50
CA ARG A 459 5.60 0.94 -9.17
C ARG A 459 6.68 0.66 -10.20
N VAL A 460 6.69 1.43 -11.28
CA VAL A 460 7.57 1.24 -12.43
C VAL A 460 8.23 2.55 -12.80
N ALA A 461 9.54 2.53 -12.99
CA ALA A 461 10.29 3.65 -13.53
C ALA A 461 10.06 3.68 -15.05
N LEU A 462 9.25 4.62 -15.55
CA LEU A 462 8.93 4.71 -16.99
C LEU A 462 10.10 5.18 -17.87
N PRO A 463 10.98 6.11 -17.43
CA PRO A 463 12.15 6.48 -18.23
C PRO A 463 13.13 5.30 -18.39
N GLU A 464 13.80 5.24 -19.53
CA GLU A 464 14.73 4.15 -19.83
C GLU A 464 15.97 4.19 -18.94
N GLY A 465 16.33 3.05 -18.33
CA GLY A 465 17.52 2.90 -17.50
C GLY A 465 17.43 3.53 -16.10
N GLU A 466 16.33 4.22 -15.77
CA GLU A 466 16.12 4.80 -14.45
C GLU A 466 15.73 3.73 -13.42
N LEU A 467 16.34 3.84 -12.23
CA LEU A 467 16.00 3.02 -11.06
C LEU A 467 15.00 3.75 -10.13
N VAL A 468 14.75 5.04 -10.39
CA VAL A 468 13.87 5.86 -9.55
C VAL A 468 12.41 5.65 -9.95
N VAL A 469 11.68 4.92 -9.11
CA VAL A 469 10.26 4.54 -9.30
C VAL A 469 9.27 5.53 -8.64
N ASN A 470 9.73 6.71 -8.22
CA ASN A 470 8.89 7.65 -7.48
C ASN A 470 7.79 8.23 -8.37
N SER A 471 6.54 8.15 -7.92
CA SER A 471 5.35 8.65 -8.64
C SER A 471 5.41 10.16 -8.90
N SER A 472 6.06 10.92 -8.01
CA SER A 472 6.27 12.36 -8.20
C SER A 472 7.23 12.72 -9.34
N GLN A 473 7.90 11.74 -9.95
CA GLN A 473 8.84 11.92 -11.07
C GLN A 473 8.42 11.17 -12.34
N GLY A 474 7.12 10.86 -12.47
CA GLY A 474 6.60 10.19 -13.67
C GLY A 474 6.67 8.66 -13.64
N GLY A 475 6.70 8.07 -12.44
CA GLY A 475 6.54 6.62 -12.26
C GLY A 475 5.10 6.15 -12.58
N GLY A 476 4.97 4.99 -13.21
CA GLY A 476 3.70 4.32 -13.47
C GLY A 476 3.41 3.23 -12.44
N SER A 477 2.25 2.59 -12.55
CA SER A 477 1.92 1.41 -11.75
C SER A 477 1.45 0.23 -12.59
N LYS A 478 1.52 -0.95 -11.96
CA LYS A 478 1.01 -2.21 -12.49
C LYS A 478 0.14 -2.88 -11.44
N ASP A 479 -0.84 -3.65 -11.88
CA ASP A 479 -1.51 -4.61 -10.99
C ASP A 479 -0.55 -5.75 -10.63
N THR A 480 -0.64 -6.24 -9.39
CA THR A 480 0.19 -7.34 -8.87
C THR A 480 -0.67 -8.57 -8.63
N TRP A 481 -0.51 -9.61 -9.44
CA TRP A 481 -1.27 -10.84 -9.37
C TRP A 481 -0.53 -11.91 -8.57
N ILE A 482 -1.16 -12.34 -7.48
CA ILE A 482 -0.74 -13.55 -6.76
C ILE A 482 -1.50 -14.73 -7.34
N VAL A 483 -0.78 -15.70 -7.92
CA VAL A 483 -1.38 -16.82 -8.69
C VAL A 483 -1.03 -18.18 -8.09
N GLY A 484 -1.99 -19.10 -7.99
CA GLY A 484 -1.75 -20.43 -7.42
C GLY A 484 -2.98 -21.33 -7.24
N SER A 485 -2.75 -22.61 -6.93
CA SER A 485 -3.67 -23.74 -7.14
C SER A 485 -4.82 -23.92 -6.14
N GLU A 486 -4.81 -23.31 -4.96
CA GLU A 486 -5.92 -23.48 -4.03
C GLU A 486 -6.89 -22.29 -4.08
N ARG A 487 -8.14 -22.57 -4.47
CA ARG A 487 -9.24 -21.65 -4.12
C ARG A 487 -9.23 -21.56 -2.60
N SER A 488 -9.10 -20.36 -2.05
CA SER A 488 -9.57 -20.16 -0.68
C SER A 488 -11.02 -20.62 -0.65
N THR A 489 -11.28 -21.79 -0.06
CA THR A 489 -12.62 -22.35 0.13
C THR A 489 -13.39 -21.60 1.21
N VAL A 490 -12.72 -20.67 1.89
CA VAL A 490 -13.33 -19.82 2.90
C VAL A 490 -13.66 -18.47 2.26
N ARG A 491 -14.80 -18.41 1.56
CA ARG A 491 -15.57 -17.15 1.52
C ARG A 491 -16.07 -16.91 2.94
N GLN A 492 -15.23 -16.34 3.80
CA GLN A 492 -15.75 -15.69 4.99
C GLN A 492 -16.47 -14.45 4.46
N PHE A 493 -17.79 -14.56 4.28
CA PHE A 493 -18.66 -13.42 4.16
C PHE A 493 -18.50 -12.61 5.45
N MET A 494 -17.55 -11.67 5.47
CA MET A 494 -17.53 -10.64 6.48
C MET A 494 -18.70 -9.71 6.14
N PRO A 495 -19.68 -9.52 7.05
CA PRO A 495 -20.72 -8.53 6.83
C PRO A 495 -20.05 -7.18 6.61
N THR A 496 -20.27 -6.60 5.42
CA THR A 496 -19.74 -5.29 5.07
C THR A 496 -20.76 -4.23 5.47
N ASN A 497 -20.32 -3.16 6.13
CA ASN A 497 -21.19 -2.01 6.41
C ASN A 497 -21.51 -1.20 5.14
N SER A 498 -20.81 -1.48 4.04
CA SER A 498 -20.93 -0.80 2.76
C SER A 498 -21.37 -1.77 1.66
N THR A 499 -22.47 -1.44 0.99
CA THR A 499 -22.91 -2.12 -0.25
C THR A 499 -21.92 -1.89 -1.40
N VAL A 500 -21.14 -0.82 -1.36
CA VAL A 500 -20.08 -0.55 -2.34
C VAL A 500 -18.93 -1.55 -2.17
N SER A 501 -18.56 -1.87 -0.93
CA SER A 501 -17.50 -2.86 -0.67
C SER A 501 -17.85 -4.26 -1.10
N SER A 502 -19.10 -4.70 -0.95
CA SER A 502 -19.52 -6.02 -1.46
C SER A 502 -19.45 -6.07 -2.99
N ILE A 503 -19.80 -4.99 -3.68
CA ILE A 503 -19.65 -4.87 -5.14
C ILE A 503 -18.17 -4.90 -5.55
N VAL A 504 -17.31 -4.14 -4.88
CA VAL A 504 -15.87 -4.10 -5.17
C VAL A 504 -15.20 -5.45 -4.89
N ALA A 505 -15.56 -6.13 -3.80
CA ALA A 505 -15.09 -7.48 -3.52
C ALA A 505 -15.52 -8.47 -4.61
N GLY A 506 -16.76 -8.35 -5.12
CA GLY A 506 -17.23 -9.15 -6.25
C GLY A 506 -16.49 -8.86 -7.56
N GLN A 507 -16.24 -7.59 -7.87
CA GLN A 507 -15.56 -7.16 -9.11
C GLN A 507 -14.06 -7.45 -9.13
N THR A 508 -13.43 -7.59 -7.96
CA THR A 508 -12.00 -7.92 -7.83
C THR A 508 -11.73 -9.43 -7.71
N ALA A 509 -12.79 -10.23 -7.58
CA ALA A 509 -12.72 -11.69 -7.60
C ALA A 509 -12.96 -12.22 -9.02
N ALA A 510 -12.45 -13.42 -9.32
CA ALA A 510 -12.56 -14.08 -10.64
C ALA A 510 -14.00 -14.36 -11.11
N ASP A 511 -15.01 -14.13 -10.27
CA ASP A 511 -16.44 -14.23 -10.60
C ASP A 511 -17.01 -12.85 -11.00
N SER A 512 -16.31 -12.09 -11.86
CA SER A 512 -16.91 -10.95 -12.56
C SER A 512 -18.05 -11.47 -13.43
N GLY A 513 -19.25 -11.47 -12.86
CA GLY A 513 -20.40 -12.25 -13.29
C GLY A 513 -20.75 -12.13 -14.76
N PHE A 514 -20.48 -13.21 -15.50
CA PHE A 514 -21.19 -13.57 -16.73
C PHE A 514 -21.97 -14.89 -16.59
N GLY A 515 -21.99 -15.51 -15.40
CA GLY A 515 -22.72 -16.77 -15.15
C GLY A 515 -24.01 -16.65 -14.33
N SER A 516 -24.22 -15.55 -13.58
CA SER A 516 -25.35 -15.44 -12.64
C SER A 516 -26.46 -14.48 -13.06
N GLN A 517 -26.26 -13.63 -14.08
CA GLN A 517 -27.33 -12.75 -14.57
C GLN A 517 -28.34 -13.43 -15.50
N GLN A 518 -28.09 -14.67 -15.95
CA GLN A 518 -29.05 -15.41 -16.78
C GLN A 518 -30.03 -16.29 -16.01
N HIS A 519 -29.82 -16.53 -14.71
CA HIS A 519 -30.71 -17.37 -13.90
C HIS A 519 -31.65 -16.60 -12.96
N ASP A 520 -31.39 -15.32 -12.66
CA ASP A 520 -32.25 -14.52 -11.78
C ASP A 520 -33.26 -13.62 -12.52
N ASN A 521 -33.30 -13.65 -13.85
CA ASN A 521 -34.23 -12.83 -14.64
C ASN A 521 -35.48 -13.58 -15.17
N SER A 522 -35.76 -14.78 -14.66
CA SER A 522 -36.95 -15.57 -15.05
C SER A 522 -37.94 -15.86 -13.92
N GLY A 523 -37.71 -15.36 -12.69
CA GLY A 523 -38.53 -15.72 -11.53
C GLY A 523 -39.42 -14.61 -10.92
N ALA A 524 -39.10 -13.33 -11.12
CA ALA A 524 -39.73 -12.23 -10.39
C ALA A 524 -40.81 -11.45 -11.17
N GLY A 525 -40.78 -11.48 -12.51
CA GLY A 525 -41.76 -10.77 -13.35
C GLY A 525 -43.14 -11.46 -13.44
N PHE A 526 -43.18 -12.79 -13.31
CA PHE A 526 -44.42 -13.56 -13.49
C PHE A 526 -45.33 -13.61 -12.25
N LYS A 527 -44.82 -13.30 -11.05
CA LYS A 527 -45.62 -13.31 -9.81
C LYS A 527 -46.29 -11.97 -9.50
N ILE A 528 -45.76 -10.86 -10.02
CA ILE A 528 -46.34 -9.52 -9.81
C ILE A 528 -47.53 -9.28 -10.76
N GLN A 529 -47.54 -9.90 -11.94
CA GLN A 529 -48.64 -9.74 -12.91
C GLN A 529 -49.89 -10.59 -12.58
N GLN A 530 -49.73 -11.71 -11.85
CA GLN A 530 -50.86 -12.52 -11.38
C GLN A 530 -51.55 -11.97 -10.13
N GLN A 531 -50.85 -11.24 -9.26
CA GLN A 531 -51.46 -10.60 -8.09
C GLN A 531 -52.21 -9.29 -8.41
N GLN A 532 -51.85 -8.59 -9.50
CA GLN A 532 -52.60 -7.40 -9.95
C GLN A 532 -53.87 -7.72 -10.77
N GLN A 533 -53.97 -8.89 -11.39
CA GLN A 533 -55.20 -9.32 -12.09
C GLN A 533 -56.27 -9.94 -11.16
N GLN A 534 -55.92 -10.34 -9.93
CA GLN A 534 -56.91 -10.85 -8.95
C GLN A 534 -57.51 -9.76 -8.04
N GLN A 535 -56.95 -8.55 -8.01
CA GLN A 535 -57.52 -7.44 -7.23
C GLN A 535 -58.43 -6.50 -8.03
N THR A 536 -58.48 -6.61 -9.36
CA THR A 536 -59.35 -5.80 -10.23
C THR A 536 -60.64 -6.51 -10.69
N ALA A 537 -60.83 -7.79 -10.35
CA ALA A 537 -62.02 -8.57 -10.70
C ALA A 537 -63.03 -8.77 -9.53
N GLY A 538 -62.88 -8.02 -8.43
CA GLY A 538 -63.62 -8.24 -7.18
C GLY A 538 -64.65 -7.17 -6.78
N ALA A 539 -64.98 -6.21 -7.65
CA ALA A 539 -65.94 -5.15 -7.34
C ALA A 539 -67.01 -5.01 -8.44
N ALA A 540 -68.04 -5.86 -8.38
CA ALA A 540 -69.30 -5.67 -9.09
C ALA A 540 -70.47 -5.68 -8.09
N LEU A 541 -71.41 -4.77 -8.36
CA LEU A 541 -72.49 -4.21 -7.55
C LEU A 541 -73.49 -5.23 -6.93
N PRO A 542 -74.18 -4.86 -5.83
CA PRO A 542 -75.14 -5.72 -5.13
C PRO A 542 -76.49 -5.82 -5.85
N PRO A 543 -77.29 -6.89 -5.63
CA PRO A 543 -78.62 -7.01 -6.21
C PRO A 543 -79.68 -6.28 -5.40
N LEU A 544 -80.64 -5.72 -6.14
CA LEU A 544 -81.90 -5.15 -5.68
C LEU A 544 -82.76 -6.19 -4.94
N ALA A 545 -83.31 -5.80 -3.78
CA ALA A 545 -84.54 -6.39 -3.24
C ALA A 545 -85.46 -5.28 -2.73
N GLN A 546 -86.66 -5.25 -3.32
CA GLN A 546 -87.79 -4.40 -2.99
C GLN A 546 -88.44 -4.84 -1.67
N GLY A 547 -89.18 -3.92 -1.03
CA GLY A 547 -90.31 -4.26 -0.17
C GLY A 547 -90.38 -3.46 1.13
N GLY A 548 -91.13 -2.35 1.12
CA GLY A 548 -91.49 -1.62 2.32
C GLY A 548 -92.65 -2.27 3.08
N SER A 549 -92.77 -1.98 4.37
CA SER A 549 -94.04 -1.78 5.08
C SER A 549 -93.80 -1.17 6.47
N ASN A 550 -94.64 -0.18 6.78
CA ASN A 550 -94.88 0.58 8.02
C ASN A 550 -93.84 1.61 8.48
#